data_AF-A0A4Q6BU08-F1
#
_entry.id   AF-A0A4Q6BU08-F1
#
_cell.length_a   1.000
_cell.length_b   1.000
_cell.length_c   1.000
_cell.angle_alpha   90.00
_cell.angle_beta   90.00
_cell.angle_gamma   90.00
#
_symmetry.space_group_name_H-M   'P 1'
#
loop_
_entity.id
_entity.type
_entity.pdbx_description
1 polymer ?
#
loop_
_entity_poly.entity_id
_entity_poly.type
_entity_poly.pdbx_seq_one_letter_code
_entity_poly.pdbx_strand_id
1 'polypeptide(L)'
;MTQVVKCPTAEAFEQESLRQIELSATPFDKQTIVELIKVAKDFQGLFSENDSVMFFSRETARTRTARQILNMHWYRRLLRHLFKQYATGPNNSALIEDFTRLCEDSGDLMKAIGKFAPDAAYGDVAKKRFREANLFMPNSNGDQYVSEDEAVYYVAMLVSAGSLTSRTWDRLTEQGKKCPIIGTDEIGEPAIAIDCFRDQYFGHMGDYLSQFPDLMQGYHDQLDSDGQLKFIRDLEVAGRKNGFSDRPIGGFDIDSYSALVHYVEAAVIRFDSNGDEILDRDEILNNIYPIFALELSTVPNAPEGELMLKGLLTYLFKFKKVPETKAEKAHFVWWISKRWVGGNWSWGSIEGTRFDVYGILALLTEAG
;
A
#
# COMPACT_ATOMS: atom_id res chain seq x y z
N MET A 1 6.36 -41.25 -41.75
CA MET A 1 5.98 -39.83 -41.88
C MET A 1 5.30 -39.43 -40.59
N THR A 2 6.00 -38.66 -39.74
CA THR A 2 5.45 -38.20 -38.45
C THR A 2 4.80 -36.85 -38.69
N GLN A 3 3.48 -36.77 -38.60
CA GLN A 3 2.76 -35.50 -38.67
C GLN A 3 3.05 -34.71 -37.39
N VAL A 4 3.73 -33.57 -37.53
CA VAL A 4 3.89 -32.60 -36.46
C VAL A 4 2.56 -31.85 -36.32
N VAL A 5 1.79 -32.18 -35.29
CA VAL A 5 0.60 -31.40 -34.91
C VAL A 5 1.10 -30.06 -34.37
N LYS A 6 0.82 -28.98 -35.10
CA LYS A 6 1.08 -27.62 -34.59
C LYS A 6 0.06 -27.31 -33.50
N CYS A 7 0.55 -27.01 -32.30
CA CYS A 7 -0.30 -26.43 -31.26
C CYS A 7 -0.85 -25.08 -31.74
N PRO A 8 -2.13 -24.78 -31.48
CA PRO A 8 -2.72 -23.48 -31.79
C PRO A 8 -2.03 -22.37 -30.99
N THR A 9 -2.04 -21.15 -31.52
CA THR A 9 -1.56 -19.95 -30.82
C THR A 9 -2.49 -19.61 -29.65
N ALA A 10 -1.97 -18.92 -28.63
CA ALA A 10 -2.76 -18.49 -27.47
C ALA A 10 -4.01 -17.67 -27.89
N GLU A 11 -3.86 -16.83 -28.91
CA GLU A 11 -4.93 -16.01 -29.49
C GLU A 11 -6.03 -16.86 -30.17
N ALA A 12 -5.65 -17.95 -30.85
CA ALA A 12 -6.62 -18.87 -31.45
C ALA A 12 -7.36 -19.71 -30.40
N PHE A 13 -6.67 -20.08 -29.32
CA PHE A 13 -7.29 -20.76 -28.18
C PHE A 13 -8.27 -19.84 -27.44
N GLU A 14 -7.92 -18.56 -27.25
CA GLU A 14 -8.81 -17.55 -26.68
C GLU A 14 -10.06 -17.35 -27.54
N GLN A 15 -9.91 -17.19 -28.85
CA GLN A 15 -11.06 -17.03 -29.77
C GLN A 15 -11.98 -18.25 -29.78
N GLU A 16 -11.44 -19.47 -29.79
CA GLU A 16 -12.27 -20.67 -29.76
C GLU A 16 -12.96 -20.86 -28.40
N SER A 17 -12.27 -20.56 -27.29
CA SER A 17 -12.88 -20.60 -25.95
C SER A 17 -14.03 -19.60 -25.82
N LEU A 18 -13.85 -18.38 -26.33
CA LEU A 18 -14.90 -17.36 -26.38
C LEU A 18 -16.08 -17.81 -27.24
N ARG A 19 -15.82 -18.46 -28.38
CA ARG A 19 -16.87 -18.99 -29.27
C ARG A 19 -17.67 -20.11 -28.62
N GLN A 20 -17.01 -21.04 -27.93
CA GLN A 20 -17.69 -22.13 -27.21
C GLN A 20 -18.58 -21.57 -26.08
N ILE A 21 -18.06 -20.61 -25.32
CA ILE A 21 -18.82 -19.87 -24.32
C ILE A 21 -20.04 -19.19 -24.96
N GLU A 22 -19.87 -18.53 -26.11
CA GLU A 22 -20.95 -17.81 -26.78
C GLU A 22 -22.10 -18.74 -27.21
N LEU A 23 -21.79 -19.99 -27.57
CA LEU A 23 -22.75 -21.00 -27.99
C LEU A 23 -23.48 -21.69 -26.82
N SER A 24 -22.84 -21.82 -25.65
CA SER A 24 -23.39 -22.60 -24.52
C SER A 24 -23.89 -21.76 -23.34
N ALA A 25 -23.50 -20.50 -23.22
CA ALA A 25 -23.78 -19.65 -22.06
C ALA A 25 -25.16 -19.00 -22.12
N THR A 26 -25.87 -18.96 -20.99
CA THR A 26 -27.09 -18.15 -20.86
C THR A 26 -26.75 -16.65 -20.94
N PRO A 27 -27.71 -15.75 -21.20
CA PRO A 27 -27.43 -14.31 -21.17
C PRO A 27 -26.81 -13.81 -19.86
N PHE A 28 -27.19 -14.40 -18.73
CA PHE A 28 -26.62 -14.11 -17.41
C PHE A 28 -25.15 -14.56 -17.32
N ASP A 29 -24.84 -15.75 -17.82
CA ASP A 29 -23.48 -16.28 -17.86
C ASP A 29 -22.58 -15.41 -18.75
N LYS A 30 -23.10 -14.96 -19.91
CA LYS A 30 -22.37 -14.05 -20.80
C LYS A 30 -22.01 -12.74 -20.11
N GLN A 31 -22.95 -12.13 -19.38
CA GLN A 31 -22.67 -10.91 -18.62
C GLN A 31 -21.63 -11.13 -17.54
N THR A 32 -21.74 -12.22 -16.77
CA THR A 32 -20.78 -12.58 -15.72
C THR A 32 -19.39 -12.80 -16.30
N ILE A 33 -19.28 -13.52 -17.42
CA ILE A 33 -18.00 -13.76 -18.11
C ILE A 33 -17.37 -12.45 -18.58
N VAL A 34 -18.16 -11.53 -19.16
CA VAL A 34 -17.66 -10.20 -19.54
C VAL A 34 -17.15 -9.43 -18.33
N GLU A 35 -17.85 -9.49 -17.18
CA GLU A 35 -17.39 -8.86 -15.95
C GLU A 35 -16.10 -9.49 -15.41
N LEU A 36 -15.96 -10.83 -15.46
CA LEU A 36 -14.74 -11.52 -15.04
C LEU A 36 -13.56 -11.23 -15.96
N ILE A 37 -13.79 -11.14 -17.28
CA ILE A 37 -12.76 -10.68 -18.24
C ILE A 37 -12.34 -9.26 -17.93
N LYS A 38 -13.29 -8.38 -17.62
CA LYS A 38 -13.00 -6.99 -17.23
C LYS A 38 -12.15 -6.96 -15.94
N VAL A 39 -12.53 -7.73 -14.91
CA VAL A 39 -11.73 -7.87 -13.68
C VAL A 39 -10.32 -8.40 -13.98
N ALA A 40 -10.20 -9.41 -14.83
CA ALA A 40 -8.90 -9.93 -15.22
C ALA A 40 -8.05 -8.90 -15.99
N LYS A 41 -8.65 -7.95 -16.72
CA LYS A 41 -7.90 -6.89 -17.41
C LYS A 41 -7.53 -5.73 -16.48
N ASP A 42 -8.46 -5.30 -15.65
CA ASP A 42 -8.33 -4.12 -14.81
C ASP A 42 -7.39 -4.36 -13.60
N PHE A 43 -7.32 -5.61 -13.10
CA PHE A 43 -6.60 -5.93 -11.87
C PHE A 43 -5.32 -6.76 -12.08
N GLN A 44 -4.26 -6.38 -11.37
CA GLN A 44 -2.95 -7.04 -11.34
C GLN A 44 -2.99 -8.32 -10.53
N GLY A 45 -2.17 -9.28 -10.93
CA GLY A 45 -1.91 -10.55 -10.26
C GLY A 45 -1.27 -10.42 -8.90
N LEU A 46 -2.00 -10.38 -7.78
CA LEU A 46 -1.36 -10.27 -6.47
C LEU A 46 -1.71 -11.42 -5.52
N PHE A 47 -2.73 -12.23 -5.79
CA PHE A 47 -3.07 -13.36 -4.92
C PHE A 47 -2.56 -14.68 -5.49
N SER A 48 -1.86 -15.45 -4.65
CA SER A 48 -1.60 -16.85 -4.96
C SER A 48 -2.89 -17.68 -4.87
N GLU A 49 -2.94 -18.83 -5.55
CA GLU A 49 -4.14 -19.69 -5.58
C GLU A 49 -4.56 -20.15 -4.17
N ASN A 50 -3.58 -20.36 -3.29
CA ASN A 50 -3.77 -21.01 -2.00
C ASN A 50 -3.60 -20.09 -0.78
N ASP A 51 -3.26 -18.82 -0.97
CA ASP A 51 -3.08 -17.86 0.13
C ASP A 51 -4.09 -16.70 0.04
N SER A 52 -4.48 -16.16 1.20
CA SER A 52 -5.26 -14.92 1.30
C SER A 52 -4.40 -13.68 1.45
N VAL A 53 -3.08 -13.84 1.61
CA VAL A 53 -2.11 -12.76 1.60
C VAL A 53 -1.59 -12.58 0.17
N MET A 54 -1.57 -11.32 -0.28
CA MET A 54 -1.00 -10.88 -1.53
C MET A 54 0.51 -11.12 -1.54
N PHE A 55 1.04 -11.54 -2.68
CA PHE A 55 2.45 -11.76 -2.93
C PHE A 55 2.98 -10.66 -3.85
N PHE A 56 3.89 -9.85 -3.33
CA PHE A 56 4.42 -8.68 -4.02
C PHE A 56 5.72 -9.05 -4.72
N SER A 57 5.60 -9.41 -6.00
CA SER A 57 6.73 -9.52 -6.92
C SER A 57 6.31 -9.10 -8.32
N ARG A 58 7.28 -8.68 -9.13
CA ARG A 58 7.04 -8.33 -10.54
C ARG A 58 6.49 -9.50 -11.36
N GLU A 59 6.90 -10.72 -11.03
CA GLU A 59 6.43 -11.92 -11.72
C GLU A 59 4.97 -12.19 -11.38
N THR A 60 4.63 -12.18 -10.10
CA THR A 60 3.25 -12.45 -9.65
C THR A 60 2.29 -11.42 -10.20
N ALA A 61 2.68 -10.13 -10.26
CA ALA A 61 1.89 -9.04 -10.85
C ALA A 61 1.35 -9.35 -12.26
N ARG A 62 2.04 -10.23 -13.01
CA ARG A 62 1.67 -10.65 -14.37
C ARG A 62 0.80 -11.91 -14.40
N THR A 63 0.80 -12.72 -13.35
CA THR A 63 0.06 -13.99 -13.26
C THR A 63 -1.30 -13.80 -12.60
N ARG A 64 -2.35 -14.41 -13.13
CA ARG A 64 -3.70 -14.31 -12.54
C ARG A 64 -4.23 -15.69 -12.20
N THR A 65 -4.69 -15.83 -10.97
CA THR A 65 -5.31 -17.06 -10.46
C THR A 65 -6.83 -16.96 -10.57
N ALA A 66 -7.51 -18.11 -10.65
CA ALA A 66 -8.97 -18.11 -10.71
C ALA A 66 -9.57 -17.54 -9.43
N ARG A 67 -8.99 -17.92 -8.28
CA ARG A 67 -9.34 -17.37 -6.96
C ARG A 67 -9.19 -15.86 -6.90
N GLN A 68 -8.11 -15.30 -7.45
CA GLN A 68 -7.94 -13.85 -7.50
C GLN A 68 -9.08 -13.17 -8.28
N ILE A 69 -9.35 -13.64 -9.50
CA ILE A 69 -10.38 -13.05 -10.35
C ILE A 69 -11.74 -13.09 -9.61
N LEU A 70 -12.02 -14.20 -8.93
CA LEU A 70 -13.23 -14.35 -8.12
C LEU A 70 -13.27 -13.37 -6.94
N ASN A 71 -12.19 -13.24 -6.18
CA ASN A 71 -12.11 -12.31 -5.04
C ASN A 71 -12.30 -10.85 -5.50
N MET A 72 -11.57 -10.43 -6.53
CA MET A 72 -11.66 -9.08 -7.08
C MET A 72 -13.05 -8.79 -7.65
N HIS A 73 -13.71 -9.79 -8.26
CA HIS A 73 -15.09 -9.67 -8.69
C HIS A 73 -16.05 -9.44 -7.51
N TRP A 74 -15.90 -10.19 -6.42
CA TRP A 74 -16.71 -9.98 -5.21
C TRP A 74 -16.50 -8.62 -4.59
N TYR A 75 -15.24 -8.17 -4.44
CA TYR A 75 -14.94 -6.83 -3.94
C TYR A 75 -15.55 -5.74 -4.83
N ARG A 76 -15.44 -5.89 -6.16
CA ARG A 76 -16.05 -4.96 -7.12
C ARG A 76 -17.57 -4.90 -6.97
N ARG A 77 -18.26 -6.04 -6.81
CA ARG A 77 -19.71 -6.04 -6.60
C ARG A 77 -20.11 -5.36 -5.30
N LEU A 78 -19.41 -5.68 -4.21
CA LEU A 78 -19.63 -5.03 -2.91
C LEU A 78 -19.45 -3.51 -3.01
N LEU A 79 -18.32 -3.06 -3.59
CA LEU A 79 -18.01 -1.65 -3.69
C LEU A 79 -18.92 -0.91 -4.66
N ARG A 80 -19.34 -1.53 -5.76
CA ARG A 80 -20.36 -0.94 -6.64
C ARG A 80 -21.66 -0.65 -5.89
N HIS A 81 -22.06 -1.52 -4.97
CA HIS A 81 -23.22 -1.27 -4.12
C HIS A 81 -22.98 -0.13 -3.12
N LEU A 82 -21.81 -0.07 -2.48
CA LEU A 82 -21.45 1.01 -1.56
C LEU A 82 -21.38 2.36 -2.29
N PHE A 83 -20.68 2.42 -3.42
CA PHE A 83 -20.54 3.63 -4.21
C PHE A 83 -21.89 4.14 -4.72
N LYS A 84 -22.79 3.25 -5.15
CA LYS A 84 -24.15 3.65 -5.53
C LYS A 84 -24.91 4.38 -4.41
N GLN A 85 -24.60 4.08 -3.15
CA GLN A 85 -25.26 4.70 -1.99
C GLN A 85 -24.53 5.94 -1.49
N TYR A 86 -23.20 5.91 -1.47
CA TYR A 86 -22.39 6.91 -0.79
C TYR A 86 -21.67 7.88 -1.73
N ALA A 87 -21.27 7.45 -2.94
CA ALA A 87 -20.42 8.23 -3.81
C ALA A 87 -21.16 9.44 -4.41
N THR A 88 -20.61 10.63 -4.21
CA THR A 88 -21.16 11.89 -4.73
C THR A 88 -20.26 12.57 -5.76
N GLY A 89 -19.08 12.00 -6.02
CA GLY A 89 -18.13 12.48 -7.02
C GLY A 89 -18.46 12.10 -8.47
N PRO A 90 -17.74 12.67 -9.44
CA PRO A 90 -17.95 12.39 -10.86
C PRO A 90 -17.67 10.93 -11.20
N ASN A 91 -18.37 10.41 -12.22
CA ASN A 91 -18.18 9.03 -12.70
C ASN A 91 -18.32 7.96 -11.59
N ASN A 92 -19.17 8.21 -10.58
CA ASN A 92 -19.32 7.32 -9.43
C ASN A 92 -17.98 7.13 -8.70
N SER A 93 -17.34 8.25 -8.35
CA SER A 93 -16.17 8.30 -7.47
C SER A 93 -16.56 8.84 -6.10
N ALA A 94 -15.83 8.45 -5.06
CA ALA A 94 -16.09 8.87 -3.70
C ALA A 94 -15.19 10.05 -3.30
N LEU A 95 -15.77 11.05 -2.64
CA LEU A 95 -15.08 12.13 -1.94
C LEU A 95 -14.72 11.72 -0.50
N ILE A 96 -13.92 12.53 0.18
CA ILE A 96 -13.57 12.30 1.59
C ILE A 96 -14.80 12.41 2.52
N GLU A 97 -15.77 13.26 2.17
CA GLU A 97 -17.04 13.37 2.87
C GLU A 97 -17.89 12.09 2.73
N ASP A 98 -17.81 11.40 1.59
CA ASP A 98 -18.52 10.14 1.36
C ASP A 98 -17.95 9.03 2.24
N PHE A 99 -16.61 8.98 2.37
CA PHE A 99 -15.93 8.09 3.32
C PHE A 99 -16.29 8.41 4.78
N THR A 100 -16.41 9.70 5.11
CA THR A 100 -16.81 10.14 6.45
C THR A 100 -18.20 9.63 6.79
N ARG A 101 -19.17 9.81 5.88
CA ARG A 101 -20.54 9.28 6.06
C ARG A 101 -20.55 7.75 6.19
N LEU A 102 -19.79 7.04 5.35
CA LEU A 102 -19.67 5.58 5.47
C LEU A 102 -19.10 5.16 6.84
N CYS A 103 -18.09 5.87 7.34
CA CYS A 103 -17.51 5.60 8.65
C CYS A 103 -18.46 5.97 9.79
N GLU A 104 -19.31 6.99 9.64
CA GLU A 104 -20.34 7.33 10.63
C GLU A 104 -21.43 6.24 10.69
N ASP A 105 -21.91 5.77 9.53
CA ASP A 105 -22.97 4.75 9.46
C ASP A 105 -22.50 3.36 9.92
N SER A 106 -21.22 3.03 9.69
CA SER A 106 -20.65 1.70 10.01
C SER A 106 -19.72 1.70 11.22
N GLY A 107 -19.36 2.86 11.76
CA GLY A 107 -18.27 3.02 12.72
C GLY A 107 -18.51 2.31 14.04
N ASP A 108 -19.75 2.33 14.55
CA ASP A 108 -20.11 1.63 15.78
C ASP A 108 -19.95 0.11 15.64
N LEU A 109 -20.32 -0.45 14.47
CA LEU A 109 -20.07 -1.85 14.16
C LEU A 109 -18.57 -2.14 14.10
N MET A 110 -17.79 -1.29 13.41
CA MET A 110 -16.34 -1.43 13.29
C MET A 110 -15.62 -1.34 14.64
N LYS A 111 -16.09 -0.50 15.56
CA LYS A 111 -15.63 -0.46 16.95
C LYS A 111 -16.00 -1.74 17.71
N ALA A 112 -17.24 -2.22 17.55
CA ALA A 112 -17.71 -3.43 18.22
C ALA A 112 -16.93 -4.69 17.81
N ILE A 113 -16.41 -4.74 16.57
CA ILE A 113 -15.57 -5.85 16.09
C ILE A 113 -14.06 -5.58 16.22
N GLY A 114 -13.65 -4.57 16.99
CA GLY A 114 -12.24 -4.29 17.29
C GLY A 114 -11.43 -3.80 16.07
N LYS A 115 -12.07 -3.21 15.06
CA LYS A 115 -11.39 -2.68 13.87
C LYS A 115 -11.14 -1.18 13.91
N PHE A 116 -11.94 -0.43 14.68
CA PHE A 116 -11.70 0.98 14.98
C PHE A 116 -11.40 1.13 16.48
N ALA A 117 -10.47 2.03 16.81
CA ALA A 117 -10.22 2.38 18.20
C ALA A 117 -11.51 2.95 18.85
N PRO A 118 -11.78 2.67 20.13
CA PRO A 118 -12.98 3.18 20.80
C PRO A 118 -13.10 4.71 20.76
N ASP A 119 -11.96 5.40 20.87
CA ASP A 119 -11.83 6.85 20.85
C ASP A 119 -11.67 7.45 19.45
N ALA A 120 -11.62 6.62 18.40
CA ALA A 120 -11.43 7.11 17.03
C ALA A 120 -12.59 8.00 16.59
N ALA A 121 -12.24 9.21 16.15
CA ALA A 121 -13.14 10.09 15.41
C ALA A 121 -13.33 9.56 13.98
N TYR A 122 -14.58 9.38 13.56
CA TYR A 122 -14.91 8.81 12.24
C TYR A 122 -14.32 9.62 11.08
N GLY A 123 -14.28 10.95 11.21
CA GLY A 123 -13.64 11.82 10.22
C GLY A 123 -12.15 11.55 10.05
N ASP A 124 -11.41 11.22 11.12
CA ASP A 124 -9.97 10.96 11.03
C ASP A 124 -9.70 9.58 10.42
N VAL A 125 -10.52 8.59 10.77
CA VAL A 125 -10.46 7.26 10.14
C VAL A 125 -10.79 7.35 8.65
N ALA A 126 -11.82 8.10 8.29
CA ALA A 126 -12.22 8.34 6.91
C ALA A 126 -11.12 9.03 6.11
N LYS A 127 -10.53 10.11 6.64
CA LYS A 127 -9.40 10.81 6.01
C LYS A 127 -8.22 9.87 5.77
N LYS A 128 -7.84 9.08 6.78
CA LYS A 128 -6.75 8.10 6.67
C LYS A 128 -7.04 7.07 5.58
N ARG A 129 -8.22 6.45 5.58
CA ARG A 129 -8.58 5.42 4.60
C ARG A 129 -8.73 5.97 3.19
N PHE A 130 -9.28 7.16 3.04
CA PHE A 130 -9.35 7.88 1.77
C PHE A 130 -7.94 8.11 1.21
N ARG A 131 -7.03 8.65 2.03
CA ARG A 131 -5.64 8.89 1.67
C ARG A 131 -4.93 7.59 1.25
N GLU A 132 -5.10 6.52 2.01
CA GLU A 132 -4.48 5.22 1.70
C GLU A 132 -4.93 4.68 0.34
N ALA A 133 -6.24 4.71 0.07
CA ALA A 133 -6.82 4.26 -1.21
C ALA A 133 -6.40 5.13 -2.40
N ASN A 134 -6.15 6.42 -2.17
CA ASN A 134 -5.84 7.39 -3.22
C ASN A 134 -4.33 7.53 -3.53
N LEU A 135 -3.46 7.09 -2.62
CA LEU A 135 -2.00 7.22 -2.80
C LEU A 135 -1.31 5.91 -3.17
N PHE A 136 -1.72 4.77 -2.60
CA PHE A 136 -0.89 3.55 -2.62
C PHE A 136 -1.41 2.44 -3.52
N MET A 137 -2.58 2.59 -4.15
CA MET A 137 -3.12 1.55 -5.02
C MET A 137 -2.40 1.53 -6.37
N PRO A 138 -2.34 0.38 -7.06
CA PRO A 138 -1.67 0.27 -8.36
C PRO A 138 -2.17 1.27 -9.42
N ASN A 139 -3.43 1.67 -9.34
CA ASN A 139 -4.08 2.63 -10.23
C ASN A 139 -4.39 3.98 -9.56
N SER A 140 -3.91 4.22 -8.33
CA SER A 140 -4.09 5.47 -7.60
C SER A 140 -3.65 6.69 -8.39
N ASN A 141 -4.39 7.79 -8.40
CA ASN A 141 -3.98 8.99 -9.13
C ASN A 141 -3.69 10.22 -8.24
N GLY A 142 -3.96 10.13 -6.93
CA GLY A 142 -3.67 11.21 -5.98
C GLY A 142 -4.57 12.43 -6.12
N ASP A 143 -5.73 12.30 -6.77
CA ASP A 143 -6.66 13.40 -6.97
C ASP A 143 -7.58 13.62 -5.76
N GLN A 144 -8.72 14.31 -5.92
CA GLN A 144 -9.66 14.57 -4.83
C GLN A 144 -10.72 13.48 -4.66
N TYR A 145 -10.58 12.35 -5.36
CA TYR A 145 -11.55 11.28 -5.43
C TYR A 145 -10.91 9.92 -5.25
N VAL A 146 -11.73 8.94 -4.87
CA VAL A 146 -11.40 7.51 -4.96
C VAL A 146 -12.37 6.87 -5.94
N SER A 147 -11.86 6.35 -7.04
CA SER A 147 -12.60 5.59 -8.04
C SER A 147 -12.99 4.20 -7.52
N GLU A 148 -13.97 3.56 -8.19
CA GLU A 148 -14.36 2.18 -7.89
C GLU A 148 -13.15 1.23 -7.93
N ASP A 149 -12.28 1.37 -8.94
CA ASP A 149 -11.15 0.45 -9.13
C ASP A 149 -10.06 0.66 -8.06
N GLU A 150 -9.77 1.90 -7.65
CA GLU A 150 -8.88 2.19 -6.51
C GLU A 150 -9.44 1.59 -5.20
N ALA A 151 -10.74 1.76 -4.95
CA ALA A 151 -11.38 1.18 -3.77
C ALA A 151 -11.33 -0.36 -3.77
N VAL A 152 -11.44 -1.00 -4.95
CA VAL A 152 -11.35 -2.46 -5.08
C VAL A 152 -9.96 -2.95 -4.69
N TYR A 153 -8.90 -2.31 -5.17
CA TYR A 153 -7.55 -2.63 -4.73
C TYR A 153 -7.37 -2.38 -3.23
N TYR A 154 -7.94 -1.29 -2.71
CA TYR A 154 -7.81 -0.93 -1.31
C TYR A 154 -8.45 -1.98 -0.40
N VAL A 155 -9.68 -2.41 -0.69
CA VAL A 155 -10.33 -3.51 0.06
C VAL A 155 -9.52 -4.81 -0.05
N ALA A 156 -8.99 -5.12 -1.24
CA ALA A 156 -8.17 -6.30 -1.41
C ALA A 156 -6.89 -6.25 -0.55
N MET A 157 -6.23 -5.08 -0.47
CA MET A 157 -5.07 -4.87 0.40
C MET A 157 -5.44 -4.97 1.88
N LEU A 158 -6.56 -4.40 2.31
CA LEU A 158 -7.01 -4.52 3.70
C LEU A 158 -7.29 -5.98 4.11
N VAL A 159 -7.94 -6.77 3.24
CA VAL A 159 -8.19 -8.20 3.50
C VAL A 159 -6.87 -8.98 3.58
N SER A 160 -5.93 -8.66 2.69
CA SER A 160 -4.60 -9.26 2.67
C SER A 160 -3.80 -8.91 3.94
N ALA A 161 -3.74 -7.63 4.29
CA ALA A 161 -3.10 -7.14 5.50
C ALA A 161 -3.72 -7.78 6.75
N GLY A 162 -5.05 -7.80 6.87
CA GLY A 162 -5.73 -8.45 7.99
C GLY A 162 -5.43 -9.95 8.10
N SER A 163 -5.31 -10.66 6.97
CA SER A 163 -4.89 -12.07 6.96
C SER A 163 -3.46 -12.25 7.46
N LEU A 164 -2.55 -11.35 7.07
CA LEU A 164 -1.17 -11.33 7.53
C LEU A 164 -1.08 -11.00 9.02
N THR A 165 -1.89 -10.05 9.49
CA THR A 165 -2.02 -9.68 10.91
C THR A 165 -2.42 -10.88 11.74
N SER A 166 -3.51 -11.57 11.40
CA SER A 166 -3.97 -12.75 12.14
C SER A 166 -2.90 -13.83 12.18
N ARG A 167 -2.30 -14.18 11.03
CA ARG A 167 -1.20 -15.16 10.97
C ARG A 167 -0.01 -14.76 11.84
N THR A 168 0.36 -13.48 11.83
CA THR A 168 1.46 -12.95 12.63
C THR A 168 1.14 -13.02 14.12
N TRP A 169 -0.06 -12.58 14.50
CA TRP A 169 -0.56 -12.61 15.87
C TRP A 169 -0.60 -14.05 16.42
N ASP A 170 -1.18 -14.98 15.67
CA ASP A 170 -1.28 -16.40 16.06
C ASP A 170 0.11 -17.03 16.22
N ARG A 171 1.07 -16.70 15.35
CA ARG A 171 2.45 -17.18 15.48
C ARG A 171 3.18 -16.61 16.69
N LEU A 172 2.89 -15.36 17.06
CA LEU A 172 3.47 -14.72 18.24
C LEU A 172 2.82 -15.23 19.53
N THR A 173 1.51 -15.55 19.50
CA THR A 173 0.68 -15.77 20.69
C THR A 173 0.07 -17.17 20.84
N GLU A 174 -0.49 -17.78 19.79
CA GLU A 174 -1.36 -18.98 19.89
C GLU A 174 -0.59 -20.30 20.10
N GLN A 175 0.66 -20.43 19.64
CA GLN A 175 1.33 -21.76 19.62
C GLN A 175 2.72 -21.82 20.27
N GLY A 176 3.26 -20.70 20.75
CA GLY A 176 4.68 -20.64 21.11
C GLY A 176 5.02 -20.43 22.58
N LYS A 177 4.12 -19.88 23.41
CA LYS A 177 4.57 -19.12 24.61
C LYS A 177 5.71 -18.14 24.27
N LYS A 178 5.85 -17.74 22.99
CA LYS A 178 6.97 -16.94 22.49
C LYS A 178 6.88 -15.58 23.15
N CYS A 179 5.73 -14.94 22.96
CA CYS A 179 5.40 -13.70 23.66
C CYS A 179 4.15 -13.89 24.54
N PRO A 180 4.27 -13.83 25.87
CA PRO A 180 3.11 -13.86 26.75
C PRO A 180 2.27 -12.58 26.58
N ILE A 181 0.96 -12.73 26.67
CA ILE A 181 0.02 -11.60 26.76
C ILE A 181 0.21 -10.94 28.12
N ILE A 182 0.56 -9.66 28.14
CA ILE A 182 0.88 -8.89 29.36
C ILE A 182 -0.18 -7.84 29.72
N GLY A 183 -1.21 -7.68 28.89
CA GLY A 183 -2.27 -6.70 29.10
C GLY A 183 -3.10 -6.49 27.84
N THR A 184 -3.57 -5.27 27.67
CA THR A 184 -4.28 -4.82 26.47
C THR A 184 -3.58 -3.63 25.83
N ASP A 185 -3.80 -3.45 24.54
CA ASP A 185 -3.38 -2.26 23.80
C ASP A 185 -4.33 -1.08 24.04
N GLU A 186 -4.14 -0.01 23.28
CA GLU A 186 -4.92 1.21 23.34
C GLU A 186 -6.37 1.07 22.88
N ILE A 187 -6.72 -0.02 22.19
CA ILE A 187 -8.09 -0.32 21.78
C ILE A 187 -8.77 -1.38 22.65
N GLY A 188 -8.06 -1.88 23.66
CA GLY A 188 -8.56 -2.90 24.60
C GLY A 188 -8.36 -4.33 24.10
N GLU A 189 -7.62 -4.54 23.01
CA GLU A 189 -7.29 -5.86 22.49
C GLU A 189 -6.08 -6.43 23.24
N PRO A 190 -5.92 -7.77 23.35
CA PRO A 190 -4.76 -8.37 23.98
C PRO A 190 -3.44 -7.83 23.40
N ALA A 191 -2.44 -7.64 24.27
CA ALA A 191 -1.14 -7.09 23.88
C ALA A 191 0.03 -7.88 24.47
N ILE A 192 1.15 -7.89 23.74
CA ILE A 192 2.41 -8.53 24.12
C ILE A 192 3.51 -7.50 24.42
N ALA A 193 4.54 -7.92 25.15
CA ALA A 193 5.70 -7.08 25.43
C ALA A 193 6.43 -6.70 24.14
N ILE A 194 6.77 -5.42 23.99
CA ILE A 194 7.46 -4.90 22.80
C ILE A 194 8.82 -5.55 22.56
N ASP A 195 9.60 -5.82 23.62
CA ASP A 195 10.91 -6.45 23.48
C ASP A 195 10.79 -7.86 22.90
N CYS A 196 9.77 -8.60 23.34
CA CYS A 196 9.49 -9.91 22.76
C CYS A 196 9.03 -9.81 21.31
N PHE A 197 8.18 -8.82 20.99
CA PHE A 197 7.78 -8.58 19.61
C PHE A 197 8.98 -8.24 18.73
N ARG A 198 9.86 -7.32 19.16
CA ARG A 198 11.05 -6.93 18.40
C ARG A 198 11.98 -8.13 18.18
N ASP A 199 12.24 -8.90 19.22
CA ASP A 199 13.06 -10.12 19.13
C ASP A 199 12.45 -11.15 18.16
N GLN A 200 11.16 -11.44 18.29
CA GLN A 200 10.52 -12.49 17.49
C GLN A 200 10.21 -12.04 16.07
N TYR A 201 9.58 -10.88 15.89
CA TYR A 201 9.17 -10.38 14.59
C TYR A 201 10.36 -9.86 13.79
N PHE A 202 11.16 -8.94 14.34
CA PHE A 202 12.31 -8.37 13.61
C PHE A 202 13.52 -9.30 13.58
N GLY A 203 13.73 -10.13 14.62
CA GLY A 203 14.77 -11.17 14.59
C GLY A 203 14.47 -12.32 13.63
N HIS A 204 13.22 -12.50 13.21
CA HIS A 204 12.79 -13.54 12.27
C HIS A 204 11.88 -12.99 11.15
N MET A 205 12.17 -11.78 10.65
CA MET A 205 11.32 -11.08 9.68
C MET A 205 10.93 -11.93 8.46
N GLY A 206 11.85 -12.76 7.95
CA GLY A 206 11.59 -13.64 6.80
C GLY A 206 10.43 -14.63 7.01
N ASP A 207 10.17 -15.05 8.25
CA ASP A 207 9.05 -15.94 8.56
C ASP A 207 7.70 -15.23 8.42
N TYR A 208 7.68 -13.92 8.70
CA TYR A 208 6.47 -13.10 8.71
C TYR A 208 6.24 -12.38 7.38
N LEU A 209 7.31 -12.00 6.68
CA LEU A 209 7.27 -11.21 5.45
C LEU A 209 7.64 -12.02 4.20
N SER A 210 7.46 -13.34 4.24
CA SER A 210 7.73 -14.25 3.12
C SER A 210 7.00 -13.90 1.80
N GLN A 211 5.93 -13.11 1.88
CA GLN A 211 5.14 -12.63 0.74
C GLN A 211 5.74 -11.39 0.05
N PHE A 212 6.82 -10.85 0.58
CA PHE A 212 7.53 -9.68 0.09
C PHE A 212 9.00 -10.04 -0.20
N PRO A 213 9.26 -10.94 -1.18
CA PRO A 213 10.61 -11.45 -1.44
C PRO A 213 11.61 -10.33 -1.72
N ASP A 214 11.23 -9.35 -2.53
CA ASP A 214 12.11 -8.25 -2.93
C ASP A 214 12.45 -7.34 -1.72
N LEU A 215 11.51 -7.16 -0.77
CA LEU A 215 11.78 -6.45 0.49
C LEU A 215 12.79 -7.21 1.35
N MET A 216 12.58 -8.52 1.52
CA MET A 216 13.46 -9.36 2.32
C MET A 216 14.84 -9.48 1.70
N GLN A 217 14.92 -9.57 0.38
CA GLN A 217 16.18 -9.57 -0.35
C GLN A 217 16.91 -8.23 -0.12
N GLY A 218 16.25 -7.09 -0.37
CA GLY A 218 16.84 -5.78 -0.12
C GLY A 218 17.29 -5.59 1.33
N TYR A 219 16.54 -6.11 2.30
CA TYR A 219 16.85 -5.96 3.73
C TYR A 219 18.16 -6.68 4.10
N HIS A 220 18.43 -7.82 3.46
CA HIS A 220 19.66 -8.59 3.69
C HIS A 220 20.83 -8.13 2.81
N ASP A 221 20.57 -7.75 1.55
CA ASP A 221 21.61 -7.49 0.55
C ASP A 221 22.04 -6.02 0.52
N GLN A 222 21.15 -5.08 0.84
CA GLN A 222 21.37 -3.63 0.66
C GLN A 222 21.61 -2.89 1.97
N LEU A 223 21.11 -3.41 3.11
CA LEU A 223 21.24 -2.75 4.41
C LEU A 223 22.32 -3.42 5.27
N ASP A 224 23.20 -2.59 5.83
CA ASP A 224 24.05 -3.00 6.95
C ASP A 224 23.24 -3.02 8.26
N SER A 225 23.89 -3.39 9.37
CA SER A 225 23.21 -3.49 10.66
C SER A 225 22.59 -2.17 11.13
N ASP A 226 23.23 -1.03 10.85
CA ASP A 226 22.70 0.29 11.21
C ASP A 226 21.48 0.64 10.33
N GLY A 227 21.55 0.34 9.03
CA GLY A 227 20.44 0.48 8.09
C GLY A 227 19.25 -0.41 8.47
N GLN A 228 19.49 -1.65 8.88
CA GLN A 228 18.46 -2.57 9.34
C GLN A 228 17.75 -2.06 10.61
N LEU A 229 18.53 -1.57 11.59
CA LEU A 229 17.97 -0.96 12.81
C LEU A 229 17.17 0.30 12.49
N LYS A 230 17.67 1.12 11.56
CA LYS A 230 16.94 2.30 11.10
C LYS A 230 15.63 1.92 10.43
N PHE A 231 15.62 0.93 9.54
CA PHE A 231 14.41 0.46 8.88
C PHE A 231 13.37 -0.04 9.88
N ILE A 232 13.78 -0.85 10.86
CA ILE A 232 12.90 -1.32 11.95
C ILE A 232 12.27 -0.14 12.68
N ARG A 233 13.09 0.86 13.02
CA ARG A 233 12.60 2.08 13.70
C ARG A 233 11.63 2.87 12.82
N ASP A 234 11.96 3.09 11.55
CA ASP A 234 11.10 3.80 10.61
C ASP A 234 9.74 3.08 10.47
N LEU A 235 9.76 1.74 10.38
CA LEU A 235 8.55 0.93 10.30
C LEU A 235 7.69 1.04 11.57
N GLU A 236 8.32 1.02 12.76
CA GLU A 236 7.62 1.26 14.03
C GLU A 236 7.02 2.66 14.11
N VAL A 237 7.78 3.69 13.72
CA VAL A 237 7.32 5.09 13.71
C VAL A 237 6.13 5.26 12.79
N ALA A 238 6.20 4.72 11.57
CA ALA A 238 5.14 4.86 10.57
C ALA A 238 3.91 3.98 10.88
N GLY A 239 4.11 2.81 11.47
CA GLY A 239 3.04 1.83 11.71
C GLY A 239 2.29 2.02 13.02
N ARG A 240 2.92 2.55 14.08
CA ARG A 240 2.30 2.64 15.41
C ARG A 240 1.72 4.02 15.66
N LYS A 241 0.55 4.07 16.33
CA LYS A 241 -0.03 5.35 16.81
C LYS A 241 0.92 6.11 17.74
N ASN A 242 1.71 5.38 18.54
CA ASN A 242 2.63 5.95 19.52
C ASN A 242 4.08 6.08 19.02
N GLY A 243 4.31 5.86 17.72
CA GLY A 243 5.64 5.79 17.13
C GLY A 243 6.56 4.76 17.81
N PHE A 244 7.87 4.99 17.72
CA PHE A 244 8.87 4.13 18.38
C PHE A 244 8.82 4.30 19.90
N SER A 245 8.21 3.33 20.60
CA SER A 245 8.00 3.39 22.05
C SER A 245 8.10 2.02 22.71
N ASP A 246 8.25 2.00 24.05
CA ASP A 246 8.29 0.75 24.81
C ASP A 246 6.90 0.25 25.26
N ARG A 247 5.83 0.84 24.72
CA ARG A 247 4.47 0.40 25.01
C ARG A 247 4.22 -1.01 24.46
N PRO A 248 3.39 -1.83 25.13
CA PRO A 248 2.95 -3.11 24.60
C PRO A 248 2.38 -2.97 23.19
N ILE A 249 2.45 -4.05 22.42
CA ILE A 249 1.98 -4.08 21.05
C ILE A 249 0.79 -5.04 20.93
N GLY A 250 -0.30 -4.56 20.34
CA GLY A 250 -1.51 -5.34 20.11
C GLY A 250 -1.72 -5.68 18.64
N GLY A 251 -2.83 -6.38 18.36
CA GLY A 251 -3.21 -6.71 16.99
C GLY A 251 -3.40 -5.48 16.09
N PHE A 252 -3.81 -4.34 16.67
CA PHE A 252 -4.01 -3.09 15.93
C PHE A 252 -2.70 -2.51 15.35
N ASP A 253 -1.62 -2.53 16.12
CA ASP A 253 -0.30 -2.09 15.65
C ASP A 253 0.23 -3.04 14.56
N ILE A 254 0.05 -4.36 14.73
CA ILE A 254 0.46 -5.36 13.74
C ILE A 254 -0.33 -5.21 12.43
N ASP A 255 -1.62 -4.85 12.52
CA ASP A 255 -2.44 -4.53 11.35
C ASP A 255 -1.90 -3.34 10.58
N SER A 256 -1.50 -2.30 11.30
CA SER A 256 -0.92 -1.11 10.69
C SER A 256 0.43 -1.40 10.02
N TYR A 257 1.28 -2.26 10.60
CA TYR A 257 2.50 -2.74 9.91
C TYR A 257 2.19 -3.52 8.66
N SER A 258 1.28 -4.48 8.77
CA SER A 258 0.91 -5.34 7.65
C SER A 258 0.42 -4.47 6.49
N ALA A 259 -0.49 -3.52 6.76
CA ALA A 259 -0.97 -2.59 5.75
C ALA A 259 0.14 -1.70 5.18
N LEU A 260 1.00 -1.12 6.02
CA LEU A 260 2.10 -0.25 5.59
C LEU A 260 3.07 -0.97 4.64
N VAL A 261 3.44 -2.22 4.93
CA VAL A 261 4.29 -3.01 4.03
C VAL A 261 3.60 -3.24 2.68
N HIS A 262 2.30 -3.56 2.67
CA HIS A 262 1.55 -3.69 1.41
C HIS A 262 1.58 -2.39 0.60
N TYR A 263 1.39 -1.25 1.26
CA TYR A 263 1.35 0.06 0.60
C TYR A 263 2.69 0.43 -0.03
N VAL A 264 3.80 0.23 0.70
CA VAL A 264 5.13 0.57 0.17
C VAL A 264 5.54 -0.39 -0.94
N GLU A 265 5.34 -1.70 -0.77
CA GLU A 265 5.72 -2.66 -1.81
C GLU A 265 4.85 -2.50 -3.08
N ALA A 266 3.57 -2.16 -2.93
CA ALA A 266 2.72 -1.79 -4.08
C ALA A 266 3.25 -0.55 -4.80
N ALA A 267 3.64 0.49 -4.05
CA ALA A 267 4.18 1.72 -4.62
C ALA A 267 5.51 1.46 -5.34
N VAL A 268 6.42 0.68 -4.75
CA VAL A 268 7.71 0.36 -5.37
C VAL A 268 7.49 -0.43 -6.66
N ILE A 269 6.70 -1.51 -6.65
CA ILE A 269 6.39 -2.27 -7.88
C ILE A 269 5.79 -1.39 -8.98
N ARG A 270 4.99 -0.40 -8.59
CA ARG A 270 4.35 0.52 -9.52
C ARG A 270 5.34 1.53 -10.12
N PHE A 271 6.19 2.13 -9.29
CA PHE A 271 6.98 3.30 -9.67
C PHE A 271 8.37 2.97 -10.19
N ASP A 272 8.95 1.87 -9.74
CA ASP A 272 10.18 1.29 -10.28
C ASP A 272 9.86 0.67 -11.66
N SER A 273 9.84 1.51 -12.67
CA SER A 273 9.47 1.17 -14.03
C SER A 273 10.52 0.29 -14.71
N ASN A 274 11.79 0.40 -14.32
CA ASN A 274 12.90 -0.30 -14.96
C ASN A 274 13.24 -1.64 -14.25
N GLY A 275 12.88 -1.81 -12.99
CA GLY A 275 13.10 -3.02 -12.20
C GLY A 275 14.48 -3.22 -11.64
N ASP A 276 15.20 -2.14 -11.34
CA ASP A 276 16.47 -2.18 -10.64
C ASP A 276 16.37 -1.96 -9.13
N GLU A 277 15.14 -1.82 -8.59
CA GLU A 277 14.83 -1.51 -7.20
C GLU A 277 15.28 -0.13 -6.72
N ILE A 278 15.69 0.74 -7.65
CA ILE A 278 16.14 2.09 -7.41
C ILE A 278 15.17 3.05 -8.09
N LEU A 279 14.40 3.77 -7.27
CA LEU A 279 13.58 4.88 -7.70
C LEU A 279 14.46 6.03 -8.15
N ASP A 280 14.66 6.15 -9.46
CA ASP A 280 15.47 7.20 -10.03
C ASP A 280 14.72 8.55 -10.03
N ARG A 281 15.43 9.60 -10.42
CA ARG A 281 14.88 10.96 -10.50
C ARG A 281 13.60 11.02 -11.34
N ASP A 282 13.60 10.39 -12.50
CA ASP A 282 12.50 10.48 -13.45
C ASP A 282 11.29 9.71 -12.93
N GLU A 283 11.50 8.57 -12.26
CA GLU A 283 10.45 7.85 -11.56
C GLU A 283 9.88 8.67 -10.40
N ILE A 284 10.74 9.29 -9.58
CA ILE A 284 10.32 10.15 -8.47
C ILE A 284 9.52 11.37 -8.96
N LEU A 285 10.00 12.07 -10.00
CA LEU A 285 9.39 13.33 -10.44
C LEU A 285 8.24 13.16 -11.42
N ASN A 286 8.25 12.11 -12.26
CA ASN A 286 7.24 11.91 -13.29
C ASN A 286 6.16 10.91 -12.86
N ASN A 287 6.50 9.94 -12.00
CA ASN A 287 5.54 8.90 -11.60
C ASN A 287 5.04 9.10 -10.16
N ILE A 288 5.93 9.40 -9.20
CA ILE A 288 5.54 9.55 -7.78
C ILE A 288 4.94 10.93 -7.51
N TYR A 289 5.62 12.00 -7.92
CA TYR A 289 5.20 13.37 -7.60
C TYR A 289 3.73 13.68 -7.95
N PRO A 290 3.21 13.35 -9.15
CA PRO A 290 1.83 13.71 -9.50
C PRO A 290 0.79 13.16 -8.51
N ILE A 291 1.05 11.99 -7.92
CA ILE A 291 0.13 11.31 -6.99
C ILE A 291 0.27 11.89 -5.58
N PHE A 292 1.50 12.19 -5.16
CA PHE A 292 1.76 12.71 -3.81
C PHE A 292 1.71 14.23 -3.71
N ALA A 293 1.51 14.97 -4.81
CA ALA A 293 1.55 16.42 -4.82
C ALA A 293 0.56 17.05 -3.83
N LEU A 294 -0.67 16.54 -3.78
CA LEU A 294 -1.68 17.02 -2.84
C LEU A 294 -1.26 16.74 -1.39
N GLU A 295 -0.80 15.54 -1.09
CA GLU A 295 -0.34 15.17 0.26
C GLU A 295 0.88 15.98 0.69
N LEU A 296 1.85 16.20 -0.19
CA LEU A 296 3.02 17.03 0.11
C LEU A 296 2.63 18.48 0.47
N SER A 297 1.52 18.98 -0.07
CA SER A 297 1.01 20.31 0.24
C SER A 297 0.33 20.41 1.62
N THR A 298 -0.05 19.28 2.23
CA THR A 298 -0.66 19.26 3.57
C THR A 298 0.37 19.19 4.70
N VAL A 299 1.63 18.88 4.37
CA VAL A 299 2.73 18.83 5.34
C VAL A 299 2.86 20.20 6.03
N PRO A 300 2.98 20.26 7.37
CA PRO A 300 3.11 21.53 8.07
C PRO A 300 4.30 22.37 7.57
N ASN A 301 4.03 23.62 7.17
CA ASN A 301 5.00 24.52 6.54
C ASN A 301 5.50 24.04 5.16
N ALA A 302 4.73 23.19 4.46
CA ALA A 302 4.98 22.86 3.07
C ALA A 302 5.11 24.16 2.25
N PRO A 303 6.12 24.24 1.37
CA PRO A 303 6.27 25.40 0.52
C PRO A 303 5.18 25.40 -0.57
N GLU A 304 4.73 26.60 -0.94
CA GLU A 304 3.74 26.74 -2.02
C GLU A 304 4.40 26.61 -3.41
N GLY A 305 3.63 26.06 -4.35
CA GLY A 305 4.00 25.97 -5.77
C GLY A 305 4.67 24.66 -6.17
N GLU A 306 4.38 24.23 -7.41
CA GLU A 306 4.80 22.94 -7.96
C GLU A 306 6.32 22.71 -7.89
N LEU A 307 7.11 23.74 -8.24
CA LEU A 307 8.58 23.68 -8.19
C LEU A 307 9.08 23.35 -6.78
N MET A 308 8.46 23.97 -5.77
CA MET A 308 8.87 23.81 -4.39
C MET A 308 8.43 22.46 -3.83
N LEU A 309 7.25 21.95 -4.21
CA LEU A 309 6.79 20.62 -3.80
C LEU A 309 7.62 19.50 -4.46
N LYS A 310 7.97 19.63 -5.75
CA LYS A 310 8.95 18.73 -6.41
C LYS A 310 10.31 18.80 -5.71
N GLY A 311 10.73 20.02 -5.35
CA GLY A 311 11.92 20.24 -4.54
C GLY A 311 11.85 19.54 -3.19
N LEU A 312 10.71 19.60 -2.50
CA LEU A 312 10.50 18.96 -1.20
C LEU A 312 10.57 17.44 -1.34
N LEU A 313 9.88 16.84 -2.32
CA LEU A 313 9.94 15.40 -2.56
C LEU A 313 11.37 14.92 -2.80
N THR A 314 12.10 15.58 -3.69
CA THR A 314 13.50 15.22 -3.98
C THR A 314 14.43 15.47 -2.79
N TYR A 315 14.14 16.47 -1.96
CA TYR A 315 14.87 16.72 -0.71
C TYR A 315 14.62 15.61 0.31
N LEU A 316 13.38 15.14 0.44
CA LEU A 316 13.01 14.00 1.29
C LEU A 316 13.75 12.74 0.83
N PHE A 317 13.75 12.44 -0.47
CA PHE A 317 14.54 11.33 -1.02
C PHE A 317 16.05 11.54 -0.86
N LYS A 318 16.61 12.74 -0.97
CA LYS A 318 18.07 12.89 -0.85
C LYS A 318 18.56 12.87 0.59
N PHE A 319 17.87 13.55 1.49
CA PHE A 319 18.37 13.83 2.85
C PHE A 319 17.60 13.11 3.95
N LYS A 320 16.51 12.41 3.62
CA LYS A 320 15.69 11.65 4.57
C LYS A 320 15.27 12.51 5.78
N LYS A 321 14.85 13.76 5.52
CA LYS A 321 14.37 14.69 6.55
C LYS A 321 13.51 15.82 5.99
N VAL A 322 12.56 16.28 6.79
CA VAL A 322 11.76 17.49 6.52
C VAL A 322 12.60 18.74 6.89
N PRO A 323 12.62 19.81 6.08
CA PRO A 323 13.38 21.02 6.41
C PRO A 323 12.64 21.88 7.46
N GLU A 324 12.87 21.60 8.74
CA GLU A 324 12.14 22.25 9.85
C GLU A 324 12.84 23.51 10.36
N THR A 325 14.16 23.43 10.61
CA THR A 325 14.94 24.53 11.18
C THR A 325 15.22 25.62 10.15
N LYS A 326 15.53 26.85 10.60
CA LYS A 326 15.92 27.95 9.70
C LYS A 326 17.11 27.59 8.81
N ALA A 327 18.10 26.87 9.36
CA ALA A 327 19.27 26.41 8.61
C ALA A 327 18.88 25.39 7.54
N GLU A 328 17.98 24.47 7.84
CA GLU A 328 17.51 23.46 6.88
C GLU A 328 16.61 24.06 5.81
N LYS A 329 15.76 25.03 6.16
CA LYS A 329 14.97 25.79 5.18
C LYS A 329 15.88 26.57 4.22
N ALA A 330 16.95 27.18 4.73
CA ALA A 330 17.95 27.83 3.89
C ALA A 330 18.68 26.82 2.98
N HIS A 331 19.05 25.65 3.53
CA HIS A 331 19.66 24.56 2.75
C HIS A 331 18.71 24.00 1.69
N PHE A 332 17.43 23.90 1.98
CA PHE A 332 16.38 23.49 1.05
C PHE A 332 16.21 24.48 -0.11
N VAL A 333 16.14 25.78 0.18
CA VAL A 333 16.10 26.83 -0.86
C VAL A 333 17.37 26.79 -1.71
N TRP A 334 18.53 26.59 -1.08
CA TRP A 334 19.79 26.41 -1.79
C TRP A 334 19.77 25.16 -2.69
N TRP A 335 19.25 24.04 -2.18
CA TRP A 335 19.10 22.75 -2.89
C TRP A 335 18.28 22.90 -4.17
N ILE A 336 17.16 23.63 -4.11
CA ILE A 336 16.31 23.94 -5.27
C ILE A 336 17.04 24.88 -6.23
N SER A 337 17.56 26.00 -5.73
CA SER A 337 18.17 27.05 -6.58
C SER A 337 19.37 26.55 -7.38
N LYS A 338 20.14 25.60 -6.85
CA LYS A 338 21.29 25.02 -7.55
C LYS A 338 20.92 24.10 -8.70
N ARG A 339 19.68 23.62 -8.74
CA ARG A 339 19.27 22.57 -9.66
C ARG A 339 18.20 23.00 -10.64
N TRP A 340 17.51 24.09 -10.36
CA TRP A 340 16.71 24.80 -11.34
C TRP A 340 17.59 25.79 -12.12
N VAL A 341 18.22 25.33 -13.21
CA VAL A 341 19.09 26.17 -14.05
C VAL A 341 18.54 26.22 -15.48
N GLY A 342 18.15 27.40 -15.95
CA GLY A 342 17.71 27.62 -17.33
C GLY A 342 16.37 26.97 -17.68
N GLY A 343 15.47 26.78 -16.71
CA GLY A 343 14.17 26.14 -16.92
C GLY A 343 14.23 24.61 -16.97
N ASN A 344 15.42 24.03 -16.81
CA ASN A 344 15.61 22.58 -16.72
C ASN A 344 16.19 22.21 -15.35
N TRP A 345 15.72 21.07 -14.87
CA TRP A 345 16.22 20.47 -13.64
C TRP A 345 17.55 19.74 -13.91
N SER A 346 18.65 20.22 -13.35
CA SER A 346 19.96 19.56 -13.34
C SER A 346 20.22 18.94 -11.96
N TRP A 347 19.42 17.94 -11.60
CA TRP A 347 19.73 17.14 -10.43
C TRP A 347 20.95 16.26 -10.76
N GLY A 348 21.96 16.23 -9.89
CA GLY A 348 22.82 15.03 -9.77
C GLY A 348 21.97 13.80 -9.42
N SER A 349 22.55 12.60 -9.33
CA SER A 349 21.75 11.40 -9.04
C SER A 349 20.92 11.56 -7.76
N ILE A 350 19.60 11.59 -7.96
CA ILE A 350 18.59 11.36 -6.92
C ILE A 350 18.13 9.95 -7.17
N GLU A 351 18.36 9.12 -6.17
CA GLU A 351 18.03 7.73 -6.15
C GLU A 351 17.40 7.48 -4.79
N GLY A 352 16.35 6.67 -4.78
CA GLY A 352 15.70 6.17 -3.58
C GLY A 352 15.54 4.66 -3.67
N THR A 353 15.64 3.97 -2.55
CA THR A 353 15.26 2.57 -2.42
C THR A 353 13.89 2.47 -1.76
N ARG A 354 13.33 1.25 -1.68
CA ARG A 354 12.12 0.99 -0.89
C ARG A 354 12.24 1.45 0.56
N PHE A 355 13.41 1.27 1.18
CA PHE A 355 13.67 1.67 2.58
C PHE A 355 13.54 3.16 2.79
N ASP A 356 13.82 3.93 1.75
CA ASP A 356 13.67 5.37 1.77
C ASP A 356 12.21 5.80 1.75
N VAL A 357 11.36 5.04 1.06
CA VAL A 357 9.91 5.26 1.08
C VAL A 357 9.36 5.02 2.49
N TYR A 358 9.76 3.92 3.17
CA TYR A 358 9.41 3.70 4.57
C TYR A 358 9.89 4.85 5.47
N GLY A 359 11.14 5.28 5.33
CA GLY A 359 11.69 6.40 6.09
C GLY A 359 10.95 7.71 5.84
N ILE A 360 10.54 7.99 4.60
CA ILE A 360 9.74 9.17 4.27
C ILE A 360 8.36 9.10 4.92
N LEU A 361 7.69 7.94 4.89
CA LEU A 361 6.40 7.78 5.56
C LEU A 361 6.51 7.96 7.07
N ALA A 362 7.59 7.45 7.69
CA ALA A 362 7.88 7.68 9.11
C ALA A 362 8.02 9.18 9.43
N LEU A 363 8.79 9.92 8.64
CA LEU A 363 8.98 11.37 8.80
C LEU A 363 7.67 12.14 8.64
N LEU A 364 6.83 11.76 7.68
CA LEU A 364 5.54 12.40 7.47
C LEU A 364 4.56 12.11 8.62
N THR A 365 4.63 10.92 9.22
CA THR A 365 3.86 10.57 10.41
C THR A 365 4.33 11.34 11.65
N GLU A 366 5.63 11.62 11.80
CA GLU A 366 6.12 12.44 12.92
C GLU A 366 5.79 13.93 12.78
N ALA A 367 5.68 14.42 11.53
CA ALA A 367 5.44 15.84 11.25
C ALA A 367 3.98 16.27 11.40
N GLY A 368 3.02 15.36 11.29
CA GLY A 368 1.57 15.62 11.38
C GLY A 368 0.99 15.19 12.72
#